data_AF-A0A9X5XK25-F1
#
_entry.id   AF-A0A9X5XK25-F1
#
_cell.length_a   1.000
_cell.length_b   1.000
_cell.length_c   1.000
_cell.angle_alpha   90.00
_cell.angle_beta   90.00
_cell.angle_gamma   90.00
#
_symmetry.space_group_name_H-M   'P 1'
#
loop_
_entity.id
_entity.type
_entity.pdbx_description
1 polymer ?
#
loop_
_entity_poly.entity_id
_entity_poly.type
_entity_poly.pdbx_seq_one_letter_code
_entity_poly.pdbx_strand_id
1 'polypeptide(L)'
;MGCALMMTVVTACSRPPADSELRAKAQGTDAQRKRDSEEAHIRGLLAPFSHVEGLHPGYATFEDRCNKPSEGNFFEPATGPLLTCSMSGHAVFGVEGEVADALRRIDAAHIAKWQPNVNGPGSASGGSMDYALMYQRMRGVEPDGQLMPGPYLESVDEDVKITWDTAPHGTTPPLYQVEGKETPACPPETAVYSRCDITPQRPEAVPSIRARYGTVLQVDIRPTLSDGTYFKVPRPRS
;
A
#
# COMPACT_ATOMS: atom_id res chain seq x y z
N MET A 1 -30.36 35.72 -55.38
CA MET A 1 -29.99 34.33 -55.06
C MET A 1 -28.58 34.35 -54.48
N GLY A 2 -28.46 34.44 -53.16
CA GLY A 2 -27.19 34.33 -52.45
C GLY A 2 -27.20 33.00 -51.70
N CYS A 3 -26.46 32.01 -52.19
CA CYS A 3 -26.22 30.79 -51.43
C CYS A 3 -25.10 31.07 -50.44
N ALA A 4 -25.48 31.07 -49.16
CA ALA A 4 -24.58 30.93 -48.03
C ALA A 4 -23.81 29.60 -48.14
N LEU A 5 -22.50 29.64 -47.88
CA LEU A 5 -21.70 28.43 -47.66
C LEU A 5 -21.43 28.29 -46.17
N MET A 6 -22.05 27.25 -45.61
CA MET A 6 -22.00 26.82 -44.24
C MET A 6 -20.59 26.46 -43.77
N MET A 7 -20.39 26.71 -42.48
CA MET A 7 -19.31 26.23 -41.61
C MET A 7 -18.96 24.76 -41.84
N THR A 8 -17.68 24.46 -41.99
CA THR A 8 -17.12 23.14 -41.69
C THR A 8 -16.43 23.22 -40.34
N VAL A 9 -17.21 22.95 -39.28
CA VAL A 9 -16.63 22.54 -38.00
C VAL A 9 -16.15 21.12 -38.20
N VAL A 10 -14.84 20.95 -38.39
CA VAL A 10 -14.21 19.63 -38.35
C VAL A 10 -14.21 19.19 -36.90
N THR A 11 -15.27 18.48 -36.48
CA THR A 11 -15.21 17.67 -35.27
C THR A 11 -14.22 16.55 -35.54
N ALA A 12 -12.96 16.80 -35.19
CA ALA A 12 -11.95 15.76 -35.14
C ALA A 12 -12.41 14.74 -34.08
N CYS A 13 -13.06 13.68 -34.53
CA CYS A 13 -13.22 12.42 -33.80
C CYS A 13 -11.81 11.89 -33.52
N SER A 14 -11.18 12.46 -32.50
CA SER A 14 -9.84 12.07 -32.09
C SER A 14 -9.95 10.65 -31.57
N ARG A 15 -9.34 9.71 -32.29
CA ARG A 15 -9.26 8.31 -31.84
C ARG A 15 -8.67 8.30 -30.43
N PRO A 16 -9.16 7.44 -29.52
CA PRO A 16 -8.53 7.27 -28.22
C PRO A 16 -7.04 6.93 -28.42
N PRO A 17 -6.14 7.50 -27.60
CA PRO A 17 -4.71 7.30 -27.76
C PRO A 17 -4.36 5.82 -27.64
N ALA A 18 -3.46 5.36 -28.50
CA ALA A 18 -2.97 3.99 -28.46
C ALA A 18 -2.13 3.73 -27.19
N ASP A 19 -2.00 2.46 -26.79
CA ASP A 19 -1.22 2.04 -25.62
C ASP A 19 0.24 2.47 -25.71
N SER A 20 0.81 2.49 -26.91
CA SER A 20 2.15 2.99 -27.16
C SER A 20 2.29 4.48 -26.83
N GLU A 21 1.29 5.31 -27.12
CA GLU A 21 1.28 6.74 -26.81
C GLU A 21 1.13 6.97 -25.30
N LEU A 22 0.27 6.19 -24.64
CA LEU A 22 0.11 6.26 -23.17
C LEU A 22 1.38 5.77 -22.46
N ARG A 23 2.03 4.72 -22.97
CA ARG A 23 3.33 4.25 -22.46
C ARG A 23 4.41 5.31 -22.63
N ALA A 24 4.48 5.97 -23.79
CA ALA A 24 5.41 7.07 -24.02
C ALA A 24 5.19 8.23 -23.04
N LYS A 25 3.92 8.54 -22.70
CA LYS A 25 3.60 9.53 -21.65
C LYS A 25 4.03 9.06 -20.26
N ALA A 26 3.81 7.80 -19.91
CA ALA A 26 4.25 7.21 -18.63
C ALA A 26 5.78 7.19 -18.47
N GLN A 27 6.51 7.12 -19.58
CA GLN A 27 7.99 7.13 -19.60
C GLN A 27 8.57 8.54 -19.87
N GLY A 28 7.72 9.54 -20.06
CA GLY A 28 8.16 10.92 -20.33
C GLY A 28 8.84 11.57 -19.11
N THR A 29 9.60 12.62 -19.36
CA THR A 29 10.39 13.33 -18.33
C THR A 29 9.56 13.81 -17.14
N ASP A 30 8.32 14.26 -17.37
CA ASP A 30 7.45 14.71 -16.28
C ASP A 30 7.00 13.54 -15.38
N ALA A 31 6.58 12.43 -15.99
CA ALA A 31 6.22 11.21 -15.27
C ALA A 31 7.43 10.64 -14.50
N GLN A 32 8.63 10.67 -15.10
CA GLN A 32 9.86 10.24 -14.43
C GLN A 32 10.18 11.09 -13.20
N ARG A 33 10.13 12.43 -13.29
CA ARG A 33 10.38 13.30 -12.13
C ARG A 33 9.42 13.04 -10.97
N LYS A 34 8.12 12.84 -11.29
CA LYS A 34 7.12 12.52 -10.29
C LYS A 34 7.33 11.14 -9.68
N ARG A 35 7.69 10.15 -10.50
CA ARG A 35 8.08 8.80 -10.05
C ARG A 35 9.26 8.85 -9.09
N ASP A 36 10.33 9.58 -9.44
CA ASP A 36 11.53 9.67 -8.58
C ASP A 36 11.22 10.34 -7.23
N SER A 37 10.42 11.42 -7.25
CA SER A 37 9.95 12.08 -6.03
C SER A 37 9.11 11.14 -5.17
N GLU A 38 8.25 10.35 -5.80
CA GLU A 38 7.36 9.41 -5.11
C GLU A 38 8.14 8.24 -4.50
N GLU A 39 9.06 7.65 -5.27
CA GLU A 39 9.93 6.59 -4.80
C GLU A 39 10.79 7.06 -3.62
N ALA A 40 11.35 8.26 -3.69
CA ALA A 40 12.11 8.84 -2.60
C ALA A 40 11.27 9.03 -1.33
N HIS A 41 10.01 9.45 -1.47
CA HIS A 41 9.09 9.61 -0.35
C HIS A 41 8.76 8.25 0.30
N ILE A 42 8.34 7.25 -0.49
CA ILE A 42 8.03 5.90 0.03
C ILE A 42 9.25 5.26 0.69
N ARG A 43 10.43 5.33 0.05
CA ARG A 43 11.68 4.84 0.66
C ARG A 43 12.03 5.59 1.94
N GLY A 44 11.77 6.89 1.99
CA GLY A 44 11.95 7.73 3.18
C GLY A 44 11.06 7.33 4.34
N LEU A 45 9.81 6.92 4.08
CA LEU A 45 8.89 6.41 5.11
C LEU A 45 9.28 5.01 5.62
N LEU A 46 9.82 4.14 4.75
CA LEU A 46 10.22 2.79 5.14
C LEU A 46 11.56 2.72 5.86
N ALA A 47 12.51 3.59 5.52
CA ALA A 47 13.87 3.53 6.05
C ALA A 47 13.95 3.56 7.59
N PRO A 48 13.21 4.43 8.32
CA PRO A 48 13.25 4.48 9.78
C PRO A 48 12.91 3.16 10.48
N PHE A 49 12.04 2.33 9.91
CA PHE A 49 11.67 1.04 10.50
C PHE A 49 12.85 0.08 10.63
N SER A 50 13.82 0.16 9.71
CA SER A 50 15.05 -0.65 9.76
C SER A 50 15.98 -0.29 10.92
N HIS A 51 15.75 0.84 11.58
CA HIS A 51 16.53 1.31 12.73
C HIS A 51 15.82 1.09 14.07
N VAL A 52 14.59 0.56 14.07
CA VAL A 52 13.87 0.23 15.30
C VAL A 52 14.48 -1.03 15.92
N GLU A 53 14.95 -0.90 17.16
CA GLU A 53 15.53 -2.03 17.90
C GLU A 53 14.53 -3.20 18.01
N GLY A 54 14.98 -4.40 17.64
CA GLY A 54 14.17 -5.61 17.62
C GLY A 54 13.37 -5.83 16.34
N LEU A 55 13.42 -4.91 15.37
CA LEU A 55 12.96 -5.18 14.00
C LEU A 55 14.14 -5.59 13.12
N HIS A 56 14.02 -6.78 12.52
CA HIS A 56 15.02 -7.34 11.61
C HIS A 56 14.51 -7.28 10.18
N PRO A 57 15.15 -6.51 9.27
CA PRO A 57 14.70 -6.40 7.89
C PRO A 57 14.69 -7.76 7.18
N GLY A 58 13.54 -8.13 6.62
CA GLY A 58 13.39 -9.30 5.76
C GLY A 58 13.55 -8.94 4.29
N TYR A 59 12.55 -8.23 3.75
CA TYR A 59 12.60 -7.67 2.41
C TYR A 59 11.71 -6.42 2.30
N ALA A 60 11.94 -5.63 1.27
CA ALA A 60 11.04 -4.56 0.83
C ALA A 60 10.75 -4.70 -0.66
N THR A 61 9.51 -4.45 -1.04
CA THR A 61 9.03 -4.44 -2.41
C THR A 61 8.52 -3.04 -2.74
N PHE A 62 8.88 -2.54 -3.91
CA PHE A 62 8.38 -1.29 -4.46
C PHE A 62 7.69 -1.61 -5.78
N GLU A 63 6.43 -1.19 -5.91
CA GLU A 63 5.65 -1.39 -7.12
C GLU A 63 5.20 -0.05 -7.69
N ASP A 64 5.42 0.14 -8.98
CA ASP A 64 4.98 1.30 -9.75
C ASP A 64 4.16 0.79 -10.94
N ARG A 65 2.91 1.21 -11.06
CA ARG A 65 2.00 0.72 -12.09
C ARG A 65 1.22 1.87 -12.69
N CYS A 66 1.11 1.88 -14.02
CA CYS A 66 0.26 2.79 -14.77
C CYS A 66 -0.86 2.01 -15.45
N ASN A 67 -2.08 2.19 -14.97
CA ASN A 67 -3.26 1.50 -15.46
C ASN A 67 -4.16 2.45 -16.25
N LYS A 68 -4.84 1.91 -17.26
CA LYS A 68 -6.00 2.59 -17.84
C LYS A 68 -7.15 2.50 -16.84
N PRO A 69 -8.06 3.49 -16.82
CA PRO A 69 -9.33 3.31 -16.14
C PRO A 69 -10.08 2.12 -16.77
N SER A 70 -11.01 1.54 -16.02
CA SER A 70 -12.05 0.71 -16.62
C SER A 70 -12.70 1.49 -17.78
N GLU A 71 -12.93 0.82 -18.92
CA GLU A 71 -13.46 1.45 -20.13
C GLU A 71 -14.90 2.00 -19.94
N GLY A 72 -15.48 1.80 -18.75
CA GLY A 72 -16.88 2.06 -18.48
C GLY A 72 -17.75 1.02 -19.17
N ASN A 73 -19.05 1.21 -19.09
CA ASN A 73 -20.01 0.42 -19.85
C ASN A 73 -21.06 1.35 -20.46
N PHE A 74 -22.05 0.77 -21.15
CA PHE A 74 -23.10 1.56 -21.80
C PHE A 74 -23.90 2.46 -20.84
N PHE A 75 -24.00 2.09 -19.56
CA PHE A 75 -24.71 2.84 -18.54
C PHE A 75 -23.83 3.85 -17.80
N GLU A 76 -22.54 3.55 -17.67
CA GLU A 76 -21.56 4.38 -16.97
C GLU A 76 -20.36 4.65 -17.88
N PRO A 77 -20.38 5.77 -18.63
CA PRO A 77 -19.24 6.14 -19.46
C PRO A 77 -18.01 6.38 -18.59
N ALA A 78 -16.83 5.99 -19.07
CA ALA A 78 -15.60 6.27 -18.36
C ALA A 78 -15.43 7.79 -18.17
N THR A 79 -15.37 8.27 -16.93
CA THR A 79 -15.21 9.69 -16.58
C THR A 79 -13.81 10.04 -16.08
N GLY A 80 -12.96 9.03 -15.90
CA GLY A 80 -11.61 9.16 -15.34
C GLY A 80 -10.52 9.61 -16.32
N PRO A 81 -9.31 9.89 -15.79
CA PRO A 81 -8.12 10.13 -16.61
C PRO A 81 -7.85 8.96 -17.57
N LEU A 82 -7.17 9.21 -18.68
CA LEU A 82 -6.82 8.17 -19.67
C LEU A 82 -5.77 7.18 -19.16
N LEU A 83 -4.98 7.61 -18.18
CA LEU A 83 -3.96 6.81 -17.52
C LEU A 83 -3.78 7.34 -16.10
N THR A 84 -3.67 6.42 -15.14
CA THR A 84 -3.33 6.72 -13.75
C THR A 84 -2.10 5.90 -13.39
N CYS A 85 -1.06 6.56 -12.89
CA CYS A 85 0.12 5.90 -12.34
C CYS A 85 0.12 6.03 -10.82
N SER A 86 0.25 4.91 -10.15
CA SER A 86 0.34 4.80 -8.71
C SER A 86 1.58 4.02 -8.29
N MET A 87 2.05 4.31 -7.09
CA MET A 87 3.20 3.64 -6.49
C MET A 87 2.86 3.20 -5.07
N SER A 88 3.29 2.01 -4.69
CA SER A 88 3.18 1.48 -3.34
C SER A 88 4.51 0.88 -2.88
N GLY A 89 4.67 0.84 -1.56
CA GLY A 89 5.80 0.22 -0.90
C GLY A 89 5.33 -0.80 0.12
N HIS A 90 6.05 -1.90 0.22
CA HIS A 90 5.79 -2.97 1.17
C HIS A 90 7.11 -3.36 1.82
N ALA A 91 7.13 -3.57 3.13
CA ALA A 91 8.30 -4.08 3.82
C ALA A 91 7.91 -5.10 4.89
N VAL A 92 8.73 -6.15 4.99
CA VAL A 92 8.56 -7.23 5.97
C VAL A 92 9.71 -7.23 6.95
N PHE A 93 9.39 -7.35 8.22
CA PHE A 93 10.32 -7.42 9.32
C PHE A 93 10.04 -8.65 10.19
N GLY A 94 11.11 -9.31 10.63
CA GLY A 94 11.04 -10.22 11.77
C GLY A 94 11.07 -9.43 13.07
N VAL A 95 10.26 -9.82 14.04
CA VAL A 95 10.22 -9.19 15.36
C VAL A 95 10.98 -10.06 16.36
N GLU A 96 12.05 -9.52 16.93
CA GLU A 96 12.78 -10.17 18.01
C GLU A 96 12.12 -9.86 19.36
N GLY A 97 11.65 -10.92 20.05
CA GLY A 97 10.99 -10.81 21.34
C GLY A 97 9.49 -10.54 21.22
N GLU A 98 8.92 -9.85 22.22
CA GLU A 98 7.49 -9.60 22.31
C GLU A 98 7.06 -8.47 21.36
N VAL A 99 6.02 -8.70 20.54
CA VAL A 99 5.51 -7.70 19.59
C VAL A 99 5.06 -6.41 20.27
N ALA A 100 4.56 -6.48 21.52
CA ALA A 100 4.19 -5.30 22.29
C ALA A 100 5.38 -4.35 22.54
N ASP A 101 6.59 -4.89 22.71
CA ASP A 101 7.79 -4.08 22.94
C ASP A 101 8.24 -3.40 21.65
N ALA A 102 8.20 -4.13 20.52
CA ALA A 102 8.46 -3.56 19.20
C ALA A 102 7.47 -2.42 18.86
N LEU A 103 6.18 -2.60 19.13
CA LEU A 103 5.17 -1.55 18.90
C LEU A 103 5.46 -0.28 19.71
N ARG A 104 5.86 -0.40 20.99
CA ARG A 104 6.25 0.78 21.80
C ARG A 104 7.48 1.49 21.26
N ARG A 105 8.45 0.74 20.72
CA ARG A 105 9.64 1.33 20.10
C ARG A 105 9.32 2.03 18.78
N ILE A 106 8.40 1.47 17.98
CA ILE A 106 7.87 2.12 16.78
C ILE A 106 7.20 3.45 17.15
N ASP A 107 6.39 3.46 18.21
CA ASP A 107 5.74 4.68 18.73
C ASP A 107 6.77 5.73 19.16
N ALA A 108 7.77 5.30 19.95
CA ALA A 108 8.84 6.16 20.45
C ALA A 108 9.78 6.69 19.36
N ALA A 109 9.89 5.99 18.23
CA ALA A 109 10.66 6.44 17.07
C ALA A 109 9.96 7.54 16.27
N HIS A 110 8.70 7.85 16.57
CA HIS A 110 7.92 8.92 15.93
C HIS A 110 7.94 8.87 14.40
N ILE A 111 7.89 7.65 13.84
CA ILE A 111 7.98 7.43 12.38
C ILE A 111 6.72 7.97 11.67
N ALA A 112 5.56 7.83 12.30
CA ALA A 112 4.28 8.32 11.80
C ALA A 112 3.35 8.66 12.99
N LYS A 113 2.27 9.40 12.72
CA LYS A 113 1.25 9.69 13.71
C LYS A 113 0.12 8.67 13.61
N TRP A 114 0.05 7.74 14.56
CA TRP A 114 -0.97 6.69 14.58
C TRP A 114 -2.37 7.22 14.86
N GLN A 115 -3.39 6.56 14.31
CA GLN A 115 -4.80 6.87 14.56
C GLN A 115 -5.09 6.86 16.07
N PRO A 116 -5.79 7.87 16.61
CA PRO A 116 -6.18 7.86 18.01
C PRO A 116 -7.27 6.80 18.23
N ASN A 117 -7.34 6.24 19.44
CA ASN A 117 -8.48 5.42 19.81
C ASN A 117 -9.70 6.32 20.07
N VAL A 118 -10.51 6.54 19.03
CA VAL A 118 -11.68 7.44 19.07
C VAL A 118 -12.81 6.94 19.97
N ASN A 119 -12.80 5.66 20.32
CA ASN A 119 -13.83 5.04 21.15
C ASN A 119 -13.36 4.87 22.63
N GLY A 120 -12.22 5.44 22.98
CA GLY A 120 -11.66 5.44 24.34
C GLY A 120 -10.81 4.20 24.67
N PRO A 121 -10.03 4.25 25.77
CA PRO A 121 -9.21 3.13 26.21
C PRO A 121 -10.08 1.90 26.45
N GLY A 122 -9.78 0.77 25.79
CA GLY A 122 -10.63 -0.42 25.90
C GLY A 122 -11.37 -0.80 24.63
N SER A 123 -11.56 0.13 23.69
CA SER A 123 -12.45 -0.10 22.55
C SER A 123 -11.75 -0.68 21.32
N ALA A 124 -12.46 -1.56 20.61
CA ALA A 124 -12.05 -2.27 19.40
C ALA A 124 -12.00 -1.41 18.12
N SER A 125 -11.43 -0.20 18.21
CA SER A 125 -11.03 0.54 17.00
C SER A 125 -9.64 0.08 16.56
N GLY A 126 -9.61 -0.80 15.56
CA GLY A 126 -8.37 -1.13 14.85
C GLY A 126 -7.71 0.14 14.30
N GLY A 127 -6.38 0.14 14.15
CA GLY A 127 -5.61 1.27 13.62
C GLY A 127 -4.87 2.09 14.66
N SER A 128 -5.18 1.94 15.97
CA SER A 128 -4.55 2.73 17.04
C SER A 128 -3.48 1.96 17.84
N MET A 129 -2.47 2.68 18.32
CA MET A 129 -1.42 2.14 19.20
C MET A 129 -2.01 1.57 20.51
N ASP A 130 -2.96 2.30 21.11
CA ASP A 130 -3.60 1.87 22.36
C ASP A 130 -4.37 0.55 22.20
N TYR A 131 -5.12 0.41 21.10
CA TYR A 131 -5.82 -0.83 20.80
C TYR A 131 -4.85 -1.98 20.55
N ALA A 132 -3.79 -1.75 19.77
CA ALA A 132 -2.77 -2.75 19.48
C ALA A 132 -2.11 -3.29 20.77
N LEU A 133 -1.71 -2.39 21.69
CA LEU A 133 -1.12 -2.77 22.96
C LEU A 133 -2.13 -3.44 23.90
N MET A 134 -3.40 -3.03 23.88
CA MET A 134 -4.47 -3.70 24.60
C MET A 134 -4.69 -5.12 24.11
N TYR A 135 -4.75 -5.32 22.79
CA TYR A 135 -4.90 -6.65 22.18
C TYR A 135 -3.81 -7.60 22.68
N GLN A 136 -2.55 -7.15 22.76
CA GLN A 136 -1.46 -7.97 23.28
C GLN A 136 -1.64 -8.30 24.78
N ARG A 137 -2.06 -7.33 25.60
CA ARG A 137 -2.34 -7.57 27.03
C ARG A 137 -3.47 -8.59 27.25
N MET A 138 -4.52 -8.48 26.45
CA MET A 138 -5.70 -9.35 26.51
C MET A 138 -5.51 -10.67 25.75
N ARG A 139 -4.36 -10.86 25.09
CA ARG A 139 -4.06 -12.00 24.22
C ARG A 139 -5.15 -12.23 23.16
N GLY A 140 -5.72 -11.14 22.64
CA GLY A 140 -6.75 -11.15 21.61
C GLY A 140 -8.10 -11.73 22.01
N VAL A 141 -8.40 -11.83 23.30
CA VAL A 141 -9.67 -12.33 23.82
C VAL A 141 -10.25 -11.33 24.83
N GLU A 142 -11.51 -10.96 24.66
CA GLU A 142 -12.24 -10.09 25.60
C GLU A 142 -12.56 -10.83 26.92
N PRO A 143 -12.86 -10.10 28.02
CA PRO A 143 -13.20 -10.74 29.29
C PRO A 143 -14.41 -11.68 29.25
N ASP A 144 -15.31 -11.49 28.28
CA ASP A 144 -16.49 -12.34 28.05
C ASP A 144 -16.17 -13.60 27.20
N GLY A 145 -14.92 -13.76 26.77
CA GLY A 145 -14.43 -14.88 25.97
C GLY A 145 -14.53 -14.67 24.45
N GLN A 146 -15.04 -13.52 23.97
CA GLN A 146 -15.08 -13.24 22.53
C GLN A 146 -13.70 -12.93 21.97
N LEU A 147 -13.48 -13.29 20.70
CA LEU A 147 -12.26 -12.93 19.99
C LEU A 147 -12.28 -11.44 19.66
N MET A 148 -11.19 -10.75 20.02
CA MET A 148 -10.99 -9.37 19.63
C MET A 148 -10.66 -9.29 18.13
N PRO A 149 -11.13 -8.26 17.40
CA PRO A 149 -10.69 -7.98 16.04
C PRO A 149 -9.16 -7.89 15.91
N GLY A 150 -8.61 -8.38 14.80
CA GLY A 150 -7.17 -8.31 14.53
C GLY A 150 -6.63 -6.87 14.61
N PRO A 151 -5.55 -6.63 15.38
CA PRO A 151 -4.97 -5.31 15.50
C PRO A 151 -4.14 -4.98 14.26
N TYR A 152 -4.10 -3.69 13.95
CA TYR A 152 -3.21 -3.06 12.99
C TYR A 152 -2.92 -1.64 13.48
N LEU A 153 -1.87 -1.02 12.96
CA LEU A 153 -1.66 0.43 13.08
C LEU A 153 -1.95 1.09 11.74
N GLU A 154 -2.53 2.27 11.78
CA GLU A 154 -2.76 3.11 10.61
C GLU A 154 -2.37 4.54 10.95
N SER A 155 -1.70 5.23 10.03
CA SER A 155 -1.31 6.62 10.23
C SER A 155 -2.49 7.57 9.94
N VAL A 156 -2.44 8.76 10.53
CA VAL A 156 -3.45 9.83 10.37
C VAL A 156 -3.13 10.72 9.18
N ASP A 157 -1.85 11.02 8.99
CA ASP A 157 -1.33 12.02 8.05
C ASP A 157 -0.63 11.40 6.84
N GLU A 158 -0.35 10.10 6.91
CA GLU A 158 0.37 9.37 5.88
C GLU A 158 -0.41 8.09 5.54
N ASP A 159 -0.23 7.59 4.31
CA ASP A 159 -0.83 6.32 3.89
C ASP A 159 -0.01 5.12 4.40
N VAL A 160 0.28 5.06 5.70
CA VAL A 160 1.07 3.98 6.33
C VAL A 160 0.16 3.06 7.13
N LYS A 161 0.26 1.76 6.87
CA LYS A 161 -0.41 0.72 7.64
C LYS A 161 0.59 -0.33 8.10
N ILE A 162 0.45 -0.79 9.34
CA ILE A 162 1.26 -1.87 9.90
C ILE A 162 0.35 -3.00 10.34
N THR A 163 0.66 -4.22 9.89
CA THR A 163 0.00 -5.46 10.32
C THR A 163 1.06 -6.44 10.83
N TRP A 164 0.66 -7.41 11.63
CA TRP A 164 1.57 -8.44 12.14
C TRP A 164 0.83 -9.72 12.45
N ASP A 165 1.58 -10.83 12.48
CA ASP A 165 1.03 -12.12 12.88
C ASP A 165 0.48 -12.06 14.31
N THR A 166 -0.72 -12.61 14.51
CA THR A 166 -1.34 -12.69 15.84
C THR A 166 -1.64 -14.12 16.23
N ALA A 167 -1.47 -14.41 17.51
CA ALA A 167 -1.83 -15.69 18.10
C ALA A 167 -2.80 -15.46 19.27
N PRO A 168 -4.08 -15.13 19.00
CA PRO A 168 -5.06 -15.01 20.07
C PRO A 168 -5.11 -16.29 20.91
N HIS A 169 -5.28 -16.15 22.22
CA HIS A 169 -5.19 -17.27 23.16
C HIS A 169 -6.15 -18.41 22.78
N GLY A 170 -5.63 -19.64 22.70
CA GLY A 170 -6.42 -20.83 22.35
C GLY A 170 -6.64 -21.05 20.85
N THR A 171 -6.12 -20.17 19.98
CA THR A 171 -6.09 -20.43 18.53
C THR A 171 -4.88 -21.27 18.16
N THR A 172 -5.12 -22.39 17.48
CA THR A 172 -4.07 -23.23 16.86
C THR A 172 -4.57 -23.71 15.51
N PRO A 173 -3.89 -23.37 14.40
CA PRO A 173 -2.66 -22.57 14.32
C PRO A 173 -2.89 -21.08 14.64
N PRO A 174 -1.80 -20.29 14.86
CA PRO A 174 -1.88 -18.84 14.95
C PRO A 174 -2.59 -18.20 13.75
N LEU A 175 -3.21 -17.05 13.96
CA LEU A 175 -3.80 -16.23 12.89
C LEU A 175 -2.69 -15.40 12.22
N TYR A 176 -2.12 -15.94 11.15
CA TYR A 176 -1.17 -15.20 10.32
C TYR A 176 -1.88 -14.12 9.54
N GLN A 177 -1.69 -12.86 9.94
CA GLN A 177 -2.18 -11.71 9.18
C GLN A 177 -1.20 -11.31 8.07
N VAL A 178 0.09 -11.62 8.24
CA VAL A 178 1.09 -11.38 7.20
C VAL A 178 1.09 -12.56 6.23
N GLU A 179 0.49 -12.32 5.07
CA GLU A 179 0.45 -13.28 3.98
C GLU A 179 1.84 -13.47 3.34
N GLY A 180 2.09 -14.67 2.82
CA GLY A 180 3.37 -15.03 2.23
C GLY A 180 3.66 -16.50 2.45
N LYS A 181 3.24 -17.34 1.51
CA LYS A 181 3.57 -18.78 1.55
C LYS A 181 4.92 -19.08 0.92
N GLU A 182 5.38 -18.18 0.05
CA GLU A 182 6.56 -18.38 -0.80
C GLU A 182 7.47 -17.15 -0.76
N THR A 183 8.55 -17.22 -1.52
CA THR A 183 9.45 -16.08 -1.74
C THR A 183 8.67 -14.99 -2.48
N PRO A 184 8.72 -13.71 -2.04
CA PRO A 184 8.00 -12.66 -2.74
C PRO A 184 8.50 -12.55 -4.17
N ALA A 185 7.57 -12.35 -5.10
CA ALA A 185 7.84 -12.21 -6.51
C ALA A 185 7.13 -10.97 -7.04
N CYS A 186 7.76 -10.32 -8.02
CA CYS A 186 7.12 -9.23 -8.71
C CYS A 186 5.87 -9.74 -9.46
N PRO A 187 4.77 -8.99 -9.40
CA PRO A 187 3.55 -9.29 -10.13
C PRO A 187 3.84 -9.32 -11.64
N PRO A 188 3.06 -10.10 -12.43
CA PRO A 188 3.20 -10.09 -13.88
C PRO A 188 2.88 -8.71 -14.45
N GLU A 189 3.59 -8.33 -15.53
CA GLU A 189 3.43 -7.05 -16.21
C GLU A 189 2.11 -6.98 -17.00
N THR A 190 1.02 -6.64 -16.33
CA THR A 190 -0.33 -6.54 -16.93
C THR A 190 -0.78 -5.10 -17.21
N ALA A 191 0.03 -4.11 -16.79
CA ALA A 191 -0.28 -2.68 -16.89
C ALA A 191 0.30 -2.05 -18.17
N VAL A 192 -0.13 -0.83 -18.52
CA VAL A 192 0.45 -0.07 -19.66
C VAL A 192 1.95 0.15 -19.45
N TYR A 193 2.31 0.41 -18.19
CA TYR A 193 3.66 0.44 -17.69
C TYR A 193 3.66 -0.15 -16.27
N SER A 194 4.64 -0.99 -15.96
CA SER A 194 4.88 -1.48 -14.61
C SER A 194 6.36 -1.59 -14.34
N ARG A 195 6.76 -1.32 -13.09
CA ARG A 195 8.07 -1.62 -12.55
C ARG A 195 7.88 -2.20 -11.16
N CYS A 196 8.65 -3.22 -10.85
CA CYS A 196 8.71 -3.77 -9.51
C CYS A 196 10.17 -4.00 -9.13
N ASP A 197 10.52 -3.65 -7.90
CA ASP A 197 11.83 -3.83 -7.32
C ASP A 197 11.68 -4.54 -5.97
N ILE A 198 12.49 -5.57 -5.73
CA ILE A 198 12.52 -6.30 -4.45
C ILE A 198 13.94 -6.28 -3.92
N THR A 199 14.09 -5.80 -2.68
CA THR A 199 15.37 -5.71 -1.98
C THR A 199 15.31 -6.52 -0.67
N PRO A 200 16.27 -7.42 -0.41
CA PRO A 200 17.37 -7.81 -1.29
C PRO A 200 16.89 -8.62 -2.51
N GLN A 201 17.71 -8.70 -3.57
CA GLN A 201 17.38 -9.44 -4.81
C GLN A 201 17.07 -10.94 -4.61
N ARG A 202 17.53 -11.51 -3.49
CA ARG A 202 17.18 -12.85 -3.03
C ARG A 202 16.50 -12.71 -1.66
N PRO A 203 15.22 -12.34 -1.64
CA PRO A 203 14.49 -12.12 -0.40
C PRO A 203 14.24 -13.44 0.32
N GLU A 204 14.21 -13.40 1.65
CA GLU A 204 13.80 -14.54 2.45
C GLU A 204 12.27 -14.69 2.40
N ALA A 205 11.77 -15.92 2.33
CA ALA A 205 10.34 -16.18 2.35
C ALA A 205 9.76 -15.88 3.76
N VAL A 206 8.54 -15.35 3.82
CA VAL A 206 7.85 -15.04 5.08
C VAL A 206 7.84 -16.21 6.08
N PRO A 207 7.62 -17.49 5.69
CA PRO A 207 7.66 -18.61 6.62
C PRO A 207 9.05 -18.82 7.25
N SER A 208 10.13 -18.49 6.54
CA SER A 208 11.50 -18.60 7.05
C SER A 208 11.82 -17.48 8.04
N ILE A 209 11.39 -16.25 7.75
CA ILE A 209 11.46 -15.13 8.69
C ILE A 209 10.69 -15.48 9.97
N ARG A 210 9.46 -16.00 9.82
CA ARG A 210 8.61 -16.45 10.91
C ARG A 210 9.25 -17.56 11.73
N ALA A 211 9.86 -18.56 11.09
CA ALA A 211 10.56 -19.64 11.80
C ALA A 211 11.75 -19.14 12.63
N ARG A 212 12.39 -18.05 12.21
CA ARG A 212 13.55 -17.46 12.90
C ARG A 212 13.16 -16.54 14.05
N TYR A 213 12.16 -15.68 13.84
CA TYR A 213 11.82 -14.60 14.78
C TYR A 213 10.49 -14.82 15.52
N GLY A 214 9.66 -15.78 15.09
CA GLY A 214 8.35 -16.07 15.67
C GLY A 214 7.25 -15.18 15.10
N THR A 215 7.36 -13.86 15.26
CA THR A 215 6.39 -12.88 14.75
C THR A 215 6.94 -12.16 13.53
N VAL A 216 6.10 -12.03 12.50
CA VAL A 216 6.37 -11.21 11.32
C VAL A 216 5.50 -9.96 11.35
N LEU A 217 6.10 -8.82 11.04
CA LEU A 217 5.45 -7.52 10.90
C LEU A 217 5.59 -7.04 9.45
N GLN A 218 4.50 -6.50 8.91
CA GLN A 218 4.43 -5.93 7.58
C GLN A 218 4.10 -4.45 7.67
N VAL A 219 4.82 -3.63 6.91
CA VAL A 219 4.58 -2.20 6.73
C VAL A 219 4.15 -1.97 5.29
N ASP A 220 2.95 -1.45 5.09
CA ASP A 220 2.39 -1.05 3.81
C ASP A 220 2.37 0.47 3.70
N ILE A 221 2.93 1.00 2.63
CA ILE A 221 2.82 2.40 2.24
C ILE A 221 1.92 2.46 1.00
N ARG A 222 0.82 3.21 1.09
CA ARG A 222 -0.25 3.27 0.10
C ARG A 222 -0.82 1.87 -0.15
N PRO A 223 -1.48 1.28 0.86
CA PRO A 223 -2.10 -0.04 0.71
C PRO A 223 -3.11 -0.02 -0.44
N THR A 224 -3.48 -1.18 -0.98
CA THR A 224 -4.27 -1.39 -2.20
C THR A 224 -5.59 -0.59 -2.34
N LEU A 225 -6.07 0.02 -1.25
CA LEU A 225 -7.27 0.87 -1.21
C LEU A 225 -6.98 2.39 -1.22
N SER A 226 -5.73 2.83 -1.09
CA SER A 226 -5.32 4.22 -1.31
C SER A 226 -5.26 4.51 -2.82
N ASP A 227 -5.66 5.73 -3.23
CA ASP A 227 -5.54 6.20 -4.61
C ASP A 227 -4.09 6.10 -5.10
N GLY A 228 -3.10 6.32 -4.21
CA GLY A 228 -1.66 6.12 -4.46
C GLY A 228 -1.10 6.85 -5.70
N THR A 229 -1.90 7.71 -6.31
CA THR A 229 -1.69 8.29 -7.64
C THR A 229 -0.71 9.45 -7.56
N TYR A 230 0.42 9.30 -8.25
CA TYR A 230 1.42 10.37 -8.36
C TYR A 230 1.36 11.09 -9.71
N PHE A 231 0.80 10.42 -10.74
CA PHE A 231 0.72 10.95 -12.10
C PHE A 231 -0.55 10.51 -12.82
N LYS A 232 -1.12 11.41 -13.63
CA LYS A 232 -2.31 11.13 -14.45
C LYS A 232 -2.20 11.80 -15.80
N VAL A 233 -2.70 11.11 -16.83
CA VAL A 233 -2.93 11.70 -18.15
C VAL A 233 -4.39 12.10 -18.23
N PRO A 234 -4.72 13.41 -18.20
CA PRO A 234 -6.11 13.84 -18.24
C PRO A 234 -6.75 13.47 -19.57
N ARG A 235 -8.05 13.18 -19.53
CA ARG A 235 -8.85 13.13 -20.76
C ARG A 235 -9.05 14.55 -21.28
N PRO A 236 -8.83 14.83 -22.58
CA PRO A 236 -9.18 16.12 -23.16
C PRO A 236 -10.66 16.42 -22.90
N ARG A 237 -10.98 17.64 -22.49
CA ARG A 237 -12.38 18.08 -22.42
C ARG A 237 -12.89 18.15 -23.86
N SER A 238 -13.96 17.40 -24.14
CA SER A 238 -14.75 17.50 -25.36
C SER A 238 -15.42 18.86 -25.47
#